data_AF-A0AAU6UZG5-F1
#
_entry.id   AF-A0AAU6UZG5-F1
#
_cell.length_a   1.000
_cell.length_b   1.000
_cell.length_c   1.000
_cell.angle_alpha   90.00
_cell.angle_beta   90.00
_cell.angle_gamma   90.00
#
_symmetry.space_group_name_H-M   'P 1'
#
loop_
_entity.id
_entity.type
_entity.pdbx_description
1 polymer ?
#
loop_
_entity_poly.entity_id
_entity_poly.type
_entity_poly.pdbx_seq_one_letter_code
_entity_poly.pdbx_strand_id
1 'polypeptide(L)'
;MALPLLWLGSAALGAVWLADEGQKRKKVARNRVLKDMPTKGAKGQARLTPSEWFHSQSVKRVQPGMLVCCHVFGVIEHTGIWLGDGMLAELHGSGLVRPVSVKRFLAGRSGSKVFVACDHQRMPLVSEQALARAGESLFQYRDYDLFDNNCHRYVWHCISGKPQRVSSFSRLNQLLEDFFGQGIYWDQLPLEPFGEE
;
A
#
# COMPACT_ATOMS: atom_id res chain seq x y z
N MET A 1 -35.26 -22.44 21.35
CA MET A 1 -34.31 -21.31 21.42
C MET A 1 -32.89 -21.86 21.38
N ALA A 2 -32.27 -21.98 20.21
CA ALA A 2 -30.94 -22.57 20.01
C ALA A 2 -29.90 -21.57 19.48
N LEU A 3 -30.15 -20.26 19.70
CA LEU A 3 -29.30 -19.21 19.16
C LEU A 3 -27.92 -19.02 19.86
N PRO A 4 -27.70 -19.24 21.17
CA PRO A 4 -26.42 -18.83 21.78
C PRO A 4 -25.20 -19.70 21.41
N LEU A 5 -25.39 -20.97 21.04
CA LEU A 5 -24.27 -21.89 20.75
C LEU A 5 -23.65 -21.67 19.35
N LEU A 6 -24.44 -21.25 18.36
CA LEU A 6 -23.96 -20.99 17.01
C LEU A 6 -23.02 -19.76 16.96
N TRP A 7 -23.33 -18.72 17.73
CA TRP A 7 -22.49 -17.53 17.83
C TRP A 7 -21.13 -17.83 18.46
N LEU A 8 -21.10 -18.63 19.53
CA LEU A 8 -19.85 -19.05 20.19
C LEU A 8 -18.95 -19.88 19.26
N GLY A 9 -19.54 -20.81 18.48
CA GLY A 9 -18.80 -21.59 17.49
C GLY A 9 -18.18 -20.72 16.39
N SER A 10 -18.94 -19.76 15.86
CA SER A 10 -18.45 -18.82 14.84
C SER A 10 -17.34 -17.89 15.37
N ALA A 11 -17.47 -17.40 16.60
CA ALA A 11 -16.47 -16.53 17.22
C ALA A 11 -15.15 -17.28 17.50
N ALA A 12 -15.23 -18.54 17.94
CA ALA A 12 -14.05 -19.37 18.17
C ALA A 12 -13.29 -19.65 16.85
N LEU A 13 -13.99 -19.99 15.77
CA LEU A 13 -13.38 -20.18 14.45
C LEU A 13 -12.72 -18.90 13.93
N GLY A 14 -13.37 -17.74 14.10
CA GLY A 14 -12.81 -16.45 13.75
C GLY A 14 -11.53 -16.10 14.52
N ALA A 15 -11.52 -16.35 15.84
CA ALA A 15 -10.35 -16.12 16.68
C ALA A 15 -9.16 -17.01 16.30
N VAL A 16 -9.41 -18.29 16.00
CA VAL A 16 -8.38 -19.23 15.52
C VAL A 16 -7.80 -18.76 14.18
N TRP A 17 -8.66 -18.34 13.24
CA TRP A 17 -8.21 -17.82 11.94
C TRP A 17 -7.35 -16.56 12.09
N LEU A 18 -7.76 -15.60 12.93
CA LEU A 18 -6.98 -14.38 13.21
C LEU A 18 -5.61 -14.71 13.84
N ALA A 19 -5.56 -15.67 14.75
CA ALA A 19 -4.31 -16.11 15.37
C ALA A 19 -3.37 -16.75 14.35
N ASP A 20 -3.87 -17.66 13.51
CA ASP A 20 -3.09 -18.33 12.47
C ASP A 20 -2.52 -17.32 11.46
N GLU A 21 -3.34 -16.40 10.97
CA GLU A 21 -2.93 -15.36 10.03
C GLU A 21 -1.89 -14.42 10.64
N GLY A 22 -2.06 -14.05 11.91
CA GLY A 22 -1.07 -13.29 12.67
C GLY A 22 0.28 -14.01 12.78
N GLN A 23 0.29 -15.33 13.01
CA GLN A 23 1.51 -16.13 13.07
C GLN A 23 2.21 -16.24 11.71
N LYS A 24 1.46 -16.45 10.63
CA LYS A 24 2.01 -16.46 9.25
C LYS A 24 2.72 -15.16 8.93
N ARG A 25 2.08 -14.02 9.21
CA ARG A 25 2.67 -12.69 8.97
C ARG A 25 3.92 -12.46 9.81
N LYS A 26 3.91 -12.84 11.09
CA LYS A 26 5.13 -12.78 11.95
C LYS A 26 6.27 -13.63 11.40
N LYS A 27 5.97 -14.82 10.88
CA LYS A 27 6.97 -15.70 10.25
C LYS A 27 7.57 -15.07 8.99
N VAL A 28 6.75 -14.46 8.13
CA VAL A 28 7.22 -13.70 6.97
C VAL A 28 8.10 -12.53 7.40
N ALA A 29 7.64 -11.73 8.37
CA ALA A 29 8.37 -10.58 8.88
C ALA A 29 9.71 -10.96 9.53
N ARG A 30 9.81 -12.13 10.18
CA ARG A 30 11.06 -12.65 10.73
C ARG A 30 12.00 -13.16 9.65
N ASN A 31 11.46 -13.87 8.66
CA ASN A 31 12.27 -14.55 7.66
C ASN A 31 12.76 -13.62 6.54
N ARG A 32 12.14 -12.44 6.35
CA ARG A 32 12.49 -11.50 5.27
C ARG A 32 13.97 -11.06 5.26
N VAL A 33 14.62 -10.96 6.43
CA VAL A 33 16.03 -10.53 6.53
C VAL A 33 17.01 -11.68 6.27
N LEU A 34 16.62 -12.90 6.64
CA LEU A 34 17.50 -14.07 6.65
C LEU A 34 17.53 -14.82 5.32
N LYS A 35 16.48 -14.66 4.51
CA LYS A 35 16.38 -15.26 3.19
C LYS A 35 16.11 -14.11 2.24
N ASP A 36 17.12 -13.72 1.47
CA ASP A 36 16.88 -12.98 0.24
C ASP A 36 15.97 -13.86 -0.61
N MET A 37 14.65 -13.62 -0.53
CA MET A 37 13.69 -14.52 -1.15
C MET A 37 13.76 -14.25 -2.64
N PRO A 38 14.28 -15.19 -3.46
CA PRO A 38 14.28 -15.00 -4.90
C PRO A 38 12.85 -14.72 -5.38
N THR A 39 12.74 -13.95 -6.46
CA THR A 39 11.51 -13.49 -7.15
C THR A 39 10.55 -14.60 -7.59
N LYS A 40 10.76 -15.86 -7.17
CA LYS A 40 9.85 -17.01 -7.36
C LYS A 40 8.71 -17.04 -6.33
N GLY A 41 7.98 -15.93 -6.19
CA GLY A 41 6.65 -15.93 -5.56
C GLY A 41 5.58 -16.28 -6.57
N ALA A 42 4.34 -16.55 -6.12
CA ALA A 42 3.19 -16.50 -7.03
C ALA A 42 3.12 -15.06 -7.56
N LYS A 43 3.39 -14.87 -8.87
CA LYS A 43 3.49 -13.55 -9.50
C LYS A 43 2.31 -12.66 -9.11
N GLY A 44 2.58 -11.44 -8.65
CA GLY A 44 1.54 -10.44 -8.34
C GLY A 44 0.95 -10.52 -6.93
N GLN A 45 1.47 -11.37 -6.05
CA GLN A 45 1.20 -11.29 -4.62
C GLN A 45 2.40 -10.68 -3.90
N ALA A 46 2.18 -9.51 -3.27
CA ALA A 46 3.17 -8.93 -2.37
C ALA A 46 3.57 -9.95 -1.30
N ARG A 47 4.85 -9.99 -0.94
CA ARG A 47 5.38 -10.87 0.09
C ARG A 47 4.78 -10.57 1.46
N LEU A 48 4.44 -9.31 1.70
CA LEU A 48 3.65 -8.86 2.83
C LEU A 48 2.64 -7.82 2.33
N THR A 49 1.36 -8.10 2.47
CA THR A 49 0.27 -7.19 2.10
C THR A 49 0.00 -6.15 3.19
N PRO A 50 -0.56 -4.97 2.84
CA PRO A 50 -1.11 -4.04 3.82
C PRO A 50 -2.10 -4.73 4.77
N SER A 51 -2.18 -4.31 6.03
CA SER A 51 -3.19 -4.84 6.96
C SER A 51 -3.53 -3.86 8.07
N GLU A 52 -4.83 -3.57 8.23
CA GLU A 52 -5.32 -2.78 9.37
C GLU A 52 -5.27 -3.59 10.69
N TRP A 53 -5.61 -4.88 10.64
CA TRP A 53 -5.71 -5.76 11.82
C TRP A 53 -4.37 -6.22 12.37
N PHE A 54 -3.38 -6.43 11.51
CA PHE A 54 -2.07 -6.91 11.91
C PHE A 54 -1.04 -5.80 11.87
N HIS A 55 -0.34 -5.58 12.99
CA HIS A 55 0.80 -4.67 13.01
C HIS A 55 1.95 -5.22 12.14
N SER A 56 2.31 -4.48 11.11
CA SER A 56 3.60 -4.60 10.42
C SER A 56 4.59 -3.64 11.08
N GLN A 57 5.89 -3.90 10.87
CA GLN A 57 6.92 -2.95 11.24
C GLN A 57 6.84 -1.71 10.35
N SER A 58 7.43 -0.60 10.79
CA SER A 58 7.57 0.58 9.95
C SER A 58 8.78 0.45 9.01
N VAL A 59 8.71 1.15 7.88
CA VAL A 59 9.88 1.39 7.04
C VAL A 59 10.97 2.13 7.82
N LYS A 60 12.23 1.89 7.48
CA LYS A 60 13.39 2.48 8.20
C LYS A 60 13.62 3.96 7.89
N ARG A 61 13.10 4.46 6.76
CA ARG A 61 13.26 5.84 6.29
C ARG A 61 12.00 6.32 5.59
N VAL A 62 11.75 7.63 5.64
CA VAL A 62 10.73 8.35 4.86
C VAL A 62 11.46 9.27 3.87
N GLN A 63 11.09 9.24 2.59
CA GLN A 63 11.82 9.81 1.46
C GLN A 63 10.81 10.16 0.36
N PRO A 64 10.90 11.34 -0.28
CA PRO A 64 10.13 11.66 -1.48
C PRO A 64 10.23 10.57 -2.57
N GLY A 65 9.16 10.35 -3.33
CA GLY A 65 9.10 9.37 -4.40
C GLY A 65 8.75 7.94 -3.97
N MET A 66 8.40 7.74 -2.70
CA MET A 66 7.83 6.48 -2.22
C MET A 66 6.45 6.23 -2.80
N LEU A 67 6.16 4.96 -3.08
CA LEU A 67 4.79 4.50 -3.28
C LEU A 67 4.13 4.21 -1.93
N VAL A 68 2.94 4.79 -1.71
CA VAL A 68 2.12 4.59 -0.52
C VAL A 68 0.74 4.02 -0.85
N CYS A 69 0.13 3.33 0.11
CA CYS A 69 -1.27 2.93 0.04
C CYS A 69 -1.98 2.99 1.40
N CYS A 70 -3.31 2.98 1.38
CA CYS A 70 -4.17 2.78 2.55
C CYS A 70 -5.39 1.94 2.18
N HIS A 71 -6.15 1.46 3.16
CA HIS A 71 -7.42 0.79 2.90
C HIS A 71 -8.60 1.76 2.85
N VAL A 72 -9.56 1.45 1.99
CA VAL A 72 -10.87 2.04 1.81
C VAL A 72 -11.90 0.93 2.08
N PHE A 73 -12.83 1.18 3.00
CA PHE A 73 -13.82 0.20 3.48
C PHE A 73 -13.26 -1.17 3.89
N GLY A 74 -11.98 -1.21 4.31
CA GLY A 74 -11.29 -2.36 4.91
C GLY A 74 -10.75 -3.36 3.90
N VAL A 75 -11.12 -3.24 2.62
CA VAL A 75 -10.86 -4.26 1.59
C VAL A 75 -10.36 -3.71 0.26
N ILE A 76 -10.46 -2.40 0.01
CA ILE A 76 -9.99 -1.78 -1.24
C ILE A 76 -8.76 -0.94 -0.96
N GLU A 77 -7.71 -1.07 -1.75
CA GLU A 77 -6.51 -0.23 -1.62
C GLU A 77 -6.65 1.07 -2.42
N HIS A 78 -6.21 2.17 -1.81
CA HIS A 78 -6.00 3.43 -2.50
C HIS A 78 -4.53 3.80 -2.46
N THR A 79 -3.96 4.16 -3.61
CA THR A 79 -2.52 4.37 -3.78
C THR A 79 -2.16 5.81 -4.12
N GLY A 80 -0.97 6.25 -3.73
CA GLY A 80 -0.43 7.57 -4.04
C GLY A 80 1.10 7.59 -4.06
N ILE A 81 1.68 8.74 -4.38
CA ILE A 81 3.12 8.98 -4.34
C ILE A 81 3.43 9.94 -3.20
N TRP A 82 4.38 9.60 -2.34
CA TRP A 82 4.88 10.47 -1.29
C TRP A 82 5.67 11.63 -1.89
N LEU A 83 5.27 12.87 -1.61
CA LEU A 83 5.93 14.07 -2.13
C LEU A 83 7.04 14.56 -1.19
N GLY A 84 6.91 14.29 0.12
CA GLY A 84 7.73 14.92 1.16
C GLY A 84 6.85 15.63 2.18
N ASP A 85 7.41 15.96 3.35
CA ASP A 85 6.80 16.87 4.34
C ASP A 85 5.33 16.58 4.70
N GLY A 86 5.00 15.29 4.88
CA GLY A 86 3.65 14.87 5.26
C GLY A 86 2.63 14.89 4.10
N MET A 87 3.07 15.21 2.88
CA MET A 87 2.25 15.36 1.69
C MET A 87 2.43 14.21 0.71
N LEU A 88 1.36 13.88 0.01
CA LEU A 88 1.32 12.85 -1.02
C LEU A 88 0.42 13.29 -2.17
N ALA A 89 0.74 12.85 -3.38
CA ALA A 89 -0.08 13.04 -4.55
C ALA A 89 -1.06 11.86 -4.67
N GLU A 90 -2.35 12.17 -4.76
CA GLU A 90 -3.39 11.18 -5.06
C GLU A 90 -4.18 11.58 -6.30
N LEU A 91 -4.66 10.57 -7.03
CA LEU A 91 -5.73 10.74 -8.00
C LEU A 91 -7.07 10.61 -7.26
N HIS A 92 -7.81 11.71 -7.16
CA HIS A 92 -9.14 11.73 -6.55
C HIS A 92 -10.19 11.11 -7.48
N GLY A 93 -11.30 10.61 -6.91
CA GLY A 93 -12.41 10.02 -7.69
C GLY A 93 -13.10 10.99 -8.65
N SER A 94 -12.85 12.30 -8.54
CA SER A 94 -13.28 13.30 -9.53
C SER A 94 -12.34 13.42 -10.73
N GLY A 95 -11.27 12.63 -10.79
CA GLY A 95 -10.22 12.74 -11.81
C GLY A 95 -9.12 13.77 -11.53
N LEU A 96 -9.27 14.58 -10.48
CA LEU A 96 -8.25 15.58 -10.11
C LEU A 96 -7.07 14.90 -9.40
N VAL A 97 -5.85 15.12 -9.90
CA VAL A 97 -4.63 14.83 -9.16
C VAL A 97 -4.38 15.99 -8.19
N ARG A 98 -4.26 15.69 -6.90
CA ARG A 98 -4.12 16.71 -5.85
C ARG A 98 -3.08 16.32 -4.80
N PRO A 99 -2.37 17.31 -4.23
CA PRO A 99 -1.58 17.08 -3.02
C PRO A 99 -2.53 17.00 -1.83
N VAL A 100 -2.35 16.01 -0.96
CA VAL A 100 -3.09 15.91 0.29
C VAL A 100 -2.18 15.46 1.43
N SER A 101 -2.50 15.88 2.66
CA SER A 101 -1.82 15.40 3.85
C SER A 101 -2.18 13.94 4.15
N VAL A 102 -1.38 13.27 4.99
CA VAL A 102 -1.71 11.92 5.53
C VAL A 102 -3.13 11.87 6.11
N LYS A 103 -3.51 12.87 6.92
CA LYS A 103 -4.85 12.96 7.51
C LYS A 103 -5.94 12.96 6.44
N ARG A 104 -5.76 13.74 5.37
CA ARG A 104 -6.73 13.85 4.28
C ARG A 104 -6.73 12.62 3.37
N PHE A 105 -5.60 11.93 3.26
CA PHE A 105 -5.48 10.63 2.59
C PHE A 105 -6.17 9.49 3.34
N LEU A 106 -6.41 9.62 4.64
CA LEU A 106 -7.20 8.65 5.39
C LEU A 106 -8.66 9.08 5.56
N ALA A 107 -8.94 10.38 5.44
CA ALA A 107 -10.27 10.93 5.66
C ALA A 107 -11.34 10.32 4.72
N GLY A 108 -12.47 9.92 5.29
CA GLY A 108 -13.57 9.30 4.54
C GLY A 108 -13.28 7.86 4.10
N ARG A 109 -12.20 7.26 4.59
CA ARG A 109 -11.79 5.87 4.34
C ARG A 109 -11.76 5.15 5.69
N SER A 110 -11.95 3.84 5.69
CA SER A 110 -11.94 3.06 6.93
C SER A 110 -10.53 2.67 7.38
N GLY A 111 -9.51 2.93 6.56
CA GLY A 111 -8.12 2.71 6.89
C GLY A 111 -7.64 3.70 7.94
N SER A 112 -6.87 3.21 8.90
CA SER A 112 -6.24 4.00 9.96
C SER A 112 -4.74 4.19 9.75
N LYS A 113 -4.17 3.47 8.77
CA LYS A 113 -2.74 3.36 8.54
C LYS A 113 -2.40 3.65 7.08
N VAL A 114 -1.23 4.24 6.88
CA VAL A 114 -0.58 4.33 5.56
C VAL A 114 0.52 3.28 5.52
N PHE A 115 0.64 2.60 4.38
CA PHE A 115 1.66 1.61 4.12
C PHE A 115 2.56 2.08 2.98
N VAL A 116 3.82 1.68 3.00
CA VAL A 116 4.86 2.04 2.04
C VAL A 116 5.38 0.78 1.39
N ALA A 117 5.49 0.79 0.06
CA ALA A 117 6.15 -0.27 -0.67
C ALA A 117 7.65 -0.27 -0.37
N CYS A 118 8.18 -1.40 0.10
CA CYS A 118 9.56 -1.53 0.57
C CYS A 118 10.16 -2.90 0.21
N ASP A 119 11.47 -2.98 0.36
CA ASP A 119 12.25 -4.20 0.18
C ASP A 119 12.23 -5.11 1.41
N HIS A 120 12.91 -6.26 1.32
CA HIS A 120 13.01 -7.20 2.44
C HIS A 120 13.72 -6.64 3.68
N GLN A 121 14.49 -5.56 3.58
CA GLN A 121 15.20 -4.90 4.67
C GLN A 121 14.43 -3.73 5.29
N ARG A 122 13.18 -3.50 4.84
CA ARG A 122 12.31 -2.36 5.21
C ARG A 122 12.84 -1.02 4.69
N MET A 123 13.67 -1.06 3.65
CA MET A 123 14.07 0.12 2.91
C MET A 123 12.98 0.41 1.87
N PRO A 124 12.48 1.65 1.83
CA PRO A 124 11.44 2.03 0.90
C PRO A 124 11.91 1.94 -0.56
N LEU A 125 10.99 1.55 -1.43
CA LEU A 125 11.20 1.64 -2.87
C LEU A 125 10.86 3.05 -3.33
N VAL A 126 11.88 3.73 -3.87
CA VAL A 126 11.81 5.13 -4.26
C VAL A 126 12.09 5.25 -5.75
N SER A 127 11.35 6.13 -6.43
CA SER A 127 11.66 6.55 -7.79
C SER A 127 11.61 8.08 -7.89
N GLU A 128 12.76 8.68 -8.22
CA GLU A 128 12.86 10.11 -8.48
C GLU A 128 12.00 10.53 -9.67
N GLN A 129 11.92 9.68 -10.70
CA GLN A 129 11.06 9.94 -11.86
C GLN A 129 9.58 9.87 -11.47
N ALA A 130 9.20 9.02 -10.50
CA ALA A 130 7.85 9.02 -9.95
C ALA A 130 7.52 10.29 -9.19
N LEU A 131 8.46 10.80 -8.39
CA LEU A 131 8.31 12.08 -7.69
C LEU A 131 8.12 13.22 -8.70
N ALA A 132 8.99 13.32 -9.71
CA ALA A 132 8.92 14.36 -10.72
C ALA A 132 7.57 14.33 -11.46
N ARG A 133 7.16 13.17 -11.99
CA ARG A 133 5.88 13.03 -12.70
C ARG A 133 4.68 13.27 -11.80
N ALA A 134 4.73 12.85 -10.54
CA ALA A 134 3.67 13.15 -9.58
C ALA A 134 3.54 14.67 -9.37
N GLY A 135 4.66 15.37 -9.19
CA GLY A 135 4.73 16.83 -9.08
C GLY A 135 4.18 17.54 -10.32
N GLU A 136 4.62 17.14 -11.51
CA GLU A 136 4.15 17.70 -12.79
C GLU A 136 2.64 17.51 -12.98
N SER A 137 2.10 16.39 -12.51
CA SER A 137 0.68 16.07 -12.66
C SER A 137 -0.24 16.76 -11.65
N LEU A 138 0.29 17.45 -10.64
CA LEU A 138 -0.53 18.14 -9.64
C LEU A 138 -1.46 19.15 -10.30
N PHE A 139 -2.70 19.19 -9.81
CA PHE A 139 -3.79 20.04 -10.31
C PHE A 139 -4.25 19.74 -11.75
N GLN A 140 -3.77 18.65 -12.35
CA GLN A 140 -4.28 18.18 -13.63
C GLN A 140 -5.46 17.22 -13.44
N TYR A 141 -6.38 17.26 -14.39
CA TYR A 141 -7.46 16.29 -14.48
C TYR A 141 -7.06 15.11 -15.35
N ARG A 142 -7.51 13.93 -14.96
CA ARG A 142 -7.41 12.68 -15.71
C ARG A 142 -8.80 12.07 -15.75
N ASP A 143 -9.21 11.53 -16.89
CA ASP A 143 -10.45 10.76 -16.98
C ASP A 143 -10.39 9.61 -15.96
N TYR A 144 -11.27 9.57 -14.97
CA TYR A 144 -11.25 8.56 -13.91
C TYR A 144 -12.24 7.43 -14.20
N ASP A 145 -11.77 6.19 -14.13
CA ASP A 145 -12.59 4.98 -14.21
C ASP A 145 -12.03 3.99 -13.18
N LEU A 146 -12.88 3.44 -12.30
CA LEU A 146 -12.49 2.49 -11.26
C LEU A 146 -11.73 1.27 -11.81
N PHE A 147 -12.04 0.84 -13.03
CA PHE A 147 -11.48 -0.35 -13.67
C PHE A 147 -10.41 -0.05 -14.73
N ASP A 148 -10.33 1.20 -15.20
CA ASP A 148 -9.44 1.56 -16.31
C ASP A 148 -8.47 2.70 -15.97
N ASN A 149 -8.93 3.79 -15.34
CA ASN A 149 -8.12 4.94 -14.92
C ASN A 149 -8.28 5.20 -13.42
N ASN A 150 -7.73 4.27 -12.63
CA ASN A 150 -7.77 4.32 -11.17
C ASN A 150 -6.44 4.84 -10.58
N CYS A 151 -6.40 4.92 -9.25
CA CYS A 151 -5.22 5.35 -8.50
C CYS A 151 -3.98 4.46 -8.73
N HIS A 152 -4.14 3.17 -9.01
CA HIS A 152 -3.03 2.26 -9.30
C HIS A 152 -2.39 2.54 -10.65
N ARG A 153 -3.21 2.80 -11.68
CA ARG A 153 -2.72 3.21 -13.01
C ARG A 153 -1.99 4.53 -12.93
N TYR A 154 -2.51 5.49 -12.16
CA TYR A 154 -1.84 6.77 -11.94
C TYR A 154 -0.44 6.59 -11.34
N VAL A 155 -0.34 5.89 -10.21
CA VAL A 155 0.95 5.58 -9.58
C VAL A 155 1.89 4.84 -10.53
N TRP A 156 1.39 3.83 -11.24
CA TRP A 156 2.23 3.07 -12.17
C TRP A 156 2.74 3.93 -13.33
N HIS A 157 1.92 4.87 -13.80
CA HIS A 157 2.37 5.86 -14.78
C HIS A 157 3.45 6.78 -14.19
N CYS A 158 3.31 7.24 -12.95
CA CYS A 158 4.37 7.96 -12.25
C CYS A 158 5.65 7.12 -12.18
N ILE A 159 5.60 5.82 -11.88
CA ILE A 159 6.81 4.99 -11.75
C ILE A 159 7.43 4.66 -13.12
N SER A 160 6.63 4.16 -14.05
CA SER A 160 7.12 3.58 -15.30
C SER A 160 7.23 4.58 -16.46
N GLY A 161 6.52 5.71 -16.39
CA GLY A 161 6.32 6.63 -17.51
C GLY A 161 5.47 6.08 -18.65
N LYS A 162 4.93 4.85 -18.53
CA LYS A 162 4.22 4.16 -19.62
C LYS A 162 2.69 4.27 -19.46
N PRO A 163 1.93 4.47 -20.55
CA PRO A 163 0.48 4.38 -20.52
C PRO A 163 0.07 2.90 -20.53
N GLN A 164 -0.02 2.30 -19.34
CA GLN A 164 -0.43 0.90 -19.18
C GLN A 164 -1.62 0.78 -18.24
N ARG A 165 -2.61 -0.04 -18.59
CA ARG A 165 -3.73 -0.36 -17.71
C ARG A 165 -3.27 -1.14 -16.47
N VAL A 166 -3.79 -0.75 -15.31
CA VAL A 166 -3.56 -1.43 -14.02
C VAL A 166 -4.90 -1.55 -13.31
N SER A 167 -5.55 -2.70 -13.47
CA SER A 167 -6.93 -2.92 -13.01
C SER A 167 -7.06 -3.34 -11.54
N SER A 168 -5.96 -3.71 -10.88
CA SER A 168 -6.00 -4.19 -9.50
C SER A 168 -4.69 -3.92 -8.75
N PHE A 169 -4.78 -3.96 -7.41
CA PHE A 169 -3.62 -3.85 -6.55
C PHE A 169 -2.64 -5.02 -6.73
N SER A 170 -3.12 -6.24 -6.98
CA SER A 170 -2.25 -7.39 -7.31
C SER A 170 -1.48 -7.17 -8.62
N ARG A 171 -2.14 -6.59 -9.64
CA ARG A 171 -1.46 -6.25 -10.90
C ARG A 171 -0.41 -5.16 -10.68
N LEU A 172 -0.70 -4.15 -9.85
CA LEU A 172 0.29 -3.15 -9.47
C LEU A 172 1.50 -3.82 -8.80
N ASN A 173 1.28 -4.70 -7.82
CA ASN A 173 2.37 -5.41 -7.14
C ASN A 173 3.24 -6.23 -8.11
N GLN A 174 2.63 -6.91 -9.08
CA GLN A 174 3.39 -7.64 -10.11
C GLN A 174 4.32 -6.70 -10.89
N LEU A 175 3.81 -5.54 -11.30
CA LEU A 175 4.58 -4.56 -12.07
C LEU A 175 5.71 -3.95 -11.25
N LEU A 176 5.49 -3.73 -9.95
CA LEU A 176 6.53 -3.28 -9.02
C LEU A 176 7.61 -4.36 -8.85
N GLU A 177 7.23 -5.64 -8.69
CA GLU A 177 8.19 -6.75 -8.62
C GLU A 177 9.05 -6.83 -9.88
N ASP A 178 8.42 -6.73 -11.06
CA ASP A 178 9.11 -6.75 -12.35
C ASP A 178 10.02 -5.52 -12.53
N PHE A 179 9.59 -4.33 -12.10
CA PHE A 179 10.34 -3.07 -12.26
C PHE A 179 11.54 -2.97 -11.31
N PHE A 180 11.35 -3.31 -10.04
CA PHE A 180 12.42 -3.24 -9.04
C PHE A 180 13.28 -4.51 -8.98
N GLY A 181 12.85 -5.60 -9.64
CA GLY A 181 13.59 -6.86 -9.69
C GLY A 181 13.61 -7.64 -8.37
N GLN A 182 12.65 -7.39 -7.48
CA GLN A 182 12.63 -7.93 -6.11
C GLN A 182 11.22 -8.04 -5.54
N GLY A 183 11.06 -8.82 -4.46
CA GLY A 183 9.78 -8.96 -3.77
C GLY A 183 9.32 -7.66 -3.09
N ILE A 184 8.02 -7.40 -3.15
CA ILE A 184 7.39 -6.21 -2.54
C ILE A 184 6.84 -6.53 -1.16
N TYR A 185 7.12 -5.66 -0.21
CA TYR A 185 6.57 -5.68 1.15
C TYR A 185 5.85 -4.36 1.43
N TRP A 186 4.70 -4.41 2.09
CA TRP A 186 3.96 -3.22 2.52
C TRP A 186 4.06 -3.06 4.03
N ASP A 187 5.01 -2.20 4.44
CA ASP A 187 5.25 -1.86 5.84
C ASP A 187 4.59 -0.53 6.20
N GLN A 188 4.38 -0.27 7.49
CA GLN A 188 3.70 0.96 7.90
C GLN A 188 4.58 2.20 7.66
N LEU A 189 3.96 3.29 7.23
CA LEU A 189 4.55 4.61 7.41
C LEU A 189 4.71 4.85 8.91
N PRO A 190 5.89 5.24 9.42
CA PRO A 190 6.05 5.55 10.84
C PRO A 190 5.10 6.69 11.24
N LEU A 191 4.54 6.59 12.45
CA LEU A 191 3.56 7.56 12.97
C LEU A 191 4.18 8.94 13.27
N GLU A 192 5.52 9.07 13.23
CA GLU A 192 6.30 10.28 13.50
C GLU A 192 7.43 10.38 12.45
N PRO A 193 7.55 11.50 11.70
CA PRO A 193 8.35 12.63 12.18
C PRO A 193 7.80 14.00 11.75
N PHE A 194 6.49 14.19 11.70
CA PHE A 194 5.90 15.46 11.26
C PHE A 194 5.60 16.30 12.50
N GLY A 195 6.59 17.10 12.90
CA GLY A 195 6.51 17.98 14.05
C GLY A 195 5.25 18.84 14.02
N GLU A 196 4.64 18.97 15.20
CA GLU A 196 3.79 20.11 15.50
C GLU A 196 4.68 21.36 15.47
N GLU A 197 4.60 22.13 14.39
CA GLU A 197 4.93 23.56 14.39
C GLU A 197 3.64 24.36 14.21
#